data_AF-A0A973FVW9-F1
#
_entry.id   AF-A0A973FVW9-F1
#
_cell.length_a   1.000
_cell.length_b   1.000
_cell.length_c   1.000
_cell.angle_alpha   90.00
_cell.angle_beta   90.00
_cell.angle_gamma   90.00
#
_symmetry.space_group_name_H-M   'P 1'
#
loop_
_entity.id
_entity.type
_entity.pdbx_description
1 polymer ?
#
loop_
_entity_poly.entity_id
_entity_poly.type
_entity_poly.pdbx_seq_one_letter_code
_entity_poly.pdbx_strand_id
1 'polypeptide(L)'
;MSLDPGAAGRVHTADRHRQSAQKARLRALIAMALIVLWILAALTGFLLYVAPAGPRSGSLIMFLLTKAQWADVHFWLSVAASLVTVIHIAIDWKALTACVRFLTSVERTSTP
;
A
#
# COMPACT_ATOMS: atom_id res chain seq x y z
N MET A 1 16.04 -45.91 18.13
CA MET A 1 15.58 -45.08 16.99
C MET A 1 16.12 -43.68 17.23
N SER A 2 17.33 -43.41 16.73
CA SER A 2 18.07 -42.15 17.00
C SER A 2 17.58 -41.08 16.04
N LEU A 3 16.98 -40.01 16.55
CA LEU A 3 16.57 -38.86 15.74
C LEU A 3 17.82 -38.11 15.28
N ASP A 4 17.96 -37.96 13.97
CA ASP A 4 19.13 -37.38 13.32
C ASP A 4 19.14 -35.84 13.49
N PRO A 5 20.06 -35.25 14.27
CA PRO A 5 20.06 -33.80 14.57
C PRO A 5 20.28 -32.93 13.33
N GLY A 6 20.90 -33.48 12.28
CA GLY A 6 21.09 -32.80 10.99
C GLY A 6 19.81 -32.68 10.15
N ALA A 7 18.78 -33.50 10.43
CA ALA A 7 17.47 -33.38 9.80
C ALA A 7 16.68 -32.19 10.35
N ALA A 8 16.71 -32.00 11.68
CA ALA A 8 16.04 -30.89 12.35
C ALA A 8 16.61 -29.51 11.93
N GLY A 9 17.93 -29.41 11.76
CA GLY A 9 18.58 -28.16 11.31
C GLY A 9 18.21 -27.76 9.88
N ARG A 10 18.04 -28.72 8.96
CA ARG A 10 17.64 -28.47 7.56
C ARG A 10 16.18 -28.02 7.41
N VAL A 11 15.29 -28.53 8.26
CA VAL A 11 13.89 -28.11 8.27
C VAL A 11 13.76 -26.65 8.74
N HIS A 12 14.50 -26.27 9.78
CA HIS A 12 14.44 -24.91 10.33
C HIS A 12 14.97 -23.83 9.37
N THR A 13 15.99 -24.13 8.58
CA THR A 13 16.53 -23.20 7.57
C THR A 13 15.60 -23.06 6.37
N ALA A 14 14.98 -24.16 5.91
CA ALA A 14 14.00 -24.14 4.84
C ALA A 14 12.74 -23.33 5.22
N ASP A 15 12.25 -23.46 6.45
CA ASP A 15 11.08 -22.74 6.94
C ASP A 15 11.31 -21.22 7.02
N ARG A 16 12.48 -20.78 7.50
CA ARG A 16 12.82 -19.35 7.53
C ARG A 16 12.88 -18.74 6.13
N HIS A 17 13.44 -19.45 5.15
CA HIS A 17 13.56 -18.98 3.78
C HIS A 17 12.19 -18.90 3.08
N ARG A 18 11.26 -19.82 3.39
CA ARG A 18 9.86 -19.74 2.95
C ARG A 18 9.12 -18.57 3.58
N GLN A 19 9.29 -18.36 4.89
CA GLN A 19 8.64 -17.26 5.62
C GLN A 19 9.10 -15.89 5.14
N SER A 20 10.39 -15.69 4.83
CA SER A 20 10.89 -14.42 4.30
C SER A 20 10.35 -14.13 2.90
N ALA A 21 10.32 -15.15 2.02
CA ALA A 21 9.75 -15.03 0.69
C ALA A 21 8.24 -14.74 0.72
N GLN A 22 7.48 -15.38 1.62
CA GLN A 22 6.05 -15.10 1.79
C GLN A 22 5.78 -13.67 2.28
N LYS A 23 6.56 -13.17 3.24
CA LYS A 23 6.46 -11.78 3.72
C LYS A 23 6.78 -10.77 2.61
N ALA A 24 7.80 -11.03 1.81
CA ALA A 24 8.16 -10.18 0.68
C ALA A 24 7.05 -10.17 -0.40
N ARG A 25 6.48 -11.33 -0.71
CA ARG A 25 5.33 -11.44 -1.64
C ARG A 25 4.10 -10.71 -1.13
N LEU A 26 3.77 -10.85 0.16
CA LEU A 26 2.64 -10.13 0.76
C LEU A 26 2.82 -8.61 0.66
N ARG A 27 4.02 -8.10 0.98
CA ARG A 27 4.36 -6.69 0.85
C ARG A 27 4.23 -6.20 -0.60
N ALA A 28 4.76 -6.97 -1.56
CA ALA A 28 4.64 -6.66 -2.97
C ALA A 28 3.18 -6.63 -3.44
N LEU A 29 2.35 -7.58 -3.01
CA LEU A 29 0.91 -7.61 -3.35
C LEU A 29 0.18 -6.39 -2.79
N ILE A 30 0.44 -6.02 -1.53
CA ILE A 30 -0.16 -4.84 -0.90
C ILE A 30 0.27 -3.56 -1.62
N ALA A 31 1.56 -3.43 -1.98
CA ALA A 31 2.07 -2.28 -2.72
C ALA A 31 1.44 -2.18 -4.12
N MET A 32 1.33 -3.29 -4.85
CA MET A 32 0.67 -3.32 -6.16
C MET A 32 -0.81 -2.95 -6.05
N ALA A 33 -1.53 -3.50 -5.07
CA ALA A 33 -2.93 -3.15 -4.82
C ALA A 33 -3.10 -1.66 -4.49
N LEU A 34 -2.17 -1.07 -3.75
CA LEU A 34 -2.13 0.36 -3.43
C LEU A 34 -1.95 1.22 -4.66
N ILE A 35 -0.96 0.90 -5.50
CA ILE A 35 -0.70 1.62 -6.75
C ILE A 35 -1.95 1.62 -7.62
N VAL A 36 -2.60 0.46 -7.76
CA VAL A 36 -3.84 0.33 -8.52
C VAL A 36 -4.95 1.18 -7.91
N LEU A 37 -5.19 1.10 -6.60
CA LEU A 37 -6.21 1.92 -5.93
C LEU A 37 -5.98 3.43 -6.12
N TRP A 38 -4.74 3.87 -6.00
CA TRP A 38 -4.35 5.28 -6.20
C TRP A 38 -4.53 5.72 -7.65
N ILE A 39 -4.22 4.87 -8.63
CA ILE A 39 -4.48 5.16 -10.05
C ILE A 39 -5.99 5.32 -10.29
N LEU A 40 -6.83 4.43 -9.75
CA LEU A 40 -8.29 4.55 -9.89
C LEU A 40 -8.83 5.82 -9.19
N ALA A 41 -8.34 6.13 -8.00
CA ALA A 41 -8.69 7.36 -7.30
C ALA A 41 -8.29 8.60 -8.10
N ALA A 42 -7.06 8.64 -8.63
CA ALA A 42 -6.59 9.73 -9.47
C ALA A 42 -7.40 9.86 -10.77
N LEU A 43 -7.75 8.74 -11.42
CA LEU A 43 -8.54 8.73 -12.65
C LEU A 43 -9.95 9.25 -12.41
N THR A 44 -10.61 8.83 -11.32
CA THR A 44 -11.94 9.33 -10.95
C THR A 44 -11.91 10.81 -10.55
N GLY A 45 -10.85 11.25 -9.87
CA GLY A 45 -10.62 12.67 -9.56
C GLY A 45 -10.37 13.52 -10.80
N PHE A 46 -9.59 13.02 -11.75
CA PHE A 46 -9.37 13.66 -13.05
C PHE A 46 -10.68 13.77 -13.84
N LEU A 47 -11.52 12.72 -13.83
CA LEU A 47 -12.85 12.73 -14.43
C LEU A 47 -13.72 13.85 -13.85
N LEU A 48 -13.70 14.02 -12.52
CA LEU A 48 -14.43 15.08 -11.80
C LEU A 48 -13.88 16.48 -12.09
N TYR A 49 -12.57 16.60 -12.28
CA TYR A 49 -11.90 17.86 -12.62
C TYR A 49 -12.30 18.36 -14.01
N VAL A 50 -12.38 17.45 -15.00
CA VAL A 50 -12.79 17.78 -16.37
C VAL A 50 -14.30 18.05 -16.46
N ALA A 51 -15.11 17.54 -15.52
CA ALA A 51 -16.55 17.74 -15.52
C ALA A 51 -16.94 19.22 -15.25
N PRO A 52 -17.71 19.88 -16.14
CA PRO A 52 -18.00 21.30 -16.04
C PRO A 52 -18.75 21.63 -14.74
N ALA A 53 -18.27 22.62 -13.99
CA ALA A 53 -18.88 23.07 -12.74
C ALA A 53 -19.91 24.19 -13.00
N GLY A 54 -21.15 24.01 -12.55
CA GLY A 54 -22.21 25.01 -12.67
C GLY A 54 -23.47 24.62 -11.88
N PRO A 55 -24.43 25.54 -11.66
CA PRO A 55 -25.59 25.34 -10.79
C PRO A 55 -26.54 24.18 -11.17
N ARG A 56 -26.42 23.65 -12.40
CA ARG A 56 -27.16 22.46 -12.90
C ARG A 56 -26.28 21.21 -13.11
N SER A 57 -25.00 21.27 -12.72
CA SER A 57 -24.00 20.22 -12.97
C SER A 57 -24.25 18.91 -12.22
N GLY A 58 -25.04 18.93 -11.13
CA GLY A 58 -25.39 17.71 -10.38
C GLY A 58 -26.17 16.67 -11.19
N SER A 59 -26.87 17.09 -12.25
CA SER A 59 -27.64 16.21 -13.15
C SER A 59 -26.92 15.89 -14.46
N LEU A 60 -25.64 16.25 -14.60
CA LEU A 60 -24.87 15.88 -15.78
C LEU A 60 -24.55 14.38 -15.67
N ILE A 61 -25.16 13.60 -16.56
CA ILE A 61 -24.93 12.15 -16.66
C ILE A 61 -23.64 11.97 -17.48
N MET A 62 -22.62 11.39 -16.85
CA MET A 62 -21.36 11.03 -17.50
C MET A 62 -21.13 9.54 -17.28
N PHE A 63 -21.03 8.76 -18.37
CA PHE A 63 -20.91 7.29 -18.29
C PHE A 63 -21.98 6.63 -17.40
N LEU A 64 -23.25 6.89 -17.69
CA LEU A 64 -24.44 6.36 -16.98
C LEU A 64 -24.63 6.82 -15.52
N LEU A 65 -23.63 7.47 -14.90
CA LEU A 65 -23.72 7.98 -13.52
C LEU A 65 -23.77 9.52 -13.52
N THR A 66 -24.44 10.08 -12.52
CA THR A 66 -24.42 11.53 -12.28
C THR A 66 -23.04 11.96 -11.76
N LYS A 67 -22.67 13.23 -11.99
CA LYS A 67 -21.45 13.81 -11.40
C LYS A 67 -21.38 13.63 -9.88
N ALA A 68 -22.52 13.72 -9.18
CA ALA A 68 -22.61 13.50 -7.74
C ALA A 68 -22.22 12.06 -7.36
N GLN A 69 -22.72 11.06 -8.08
CA GLN A 69 -22.35 9.67 -7.85
C GLN A 69 -20.87 9.40 -8.14
N TRP A 70 -20.29 10.03 -9.16
CA TRP A 70 -18.85 9.96 -9.40
C TRP A 70 -18.04 10.58 -8.26
N ALA A 71 -18.52 11.67 -7.65
CA ALA A 71 -17.89 12.29 -6.49
C ALA A 71 -17.93 11.35 -5.27
N ASP A 72 -19.05 10.67 -5.03
CA ASP A 72 -19.17 9.68 -3.96
C ASP A 72 -18.23 8.49 -4.19
N VAL A 73 -18.19 7.94 -5.41
CA VAL A 73 -17.27 6.84 -5.77
C VAL A 73 -15.82 7.27 -5.58
N HIS A 74 -15.46 8.46 -6.05
CA HIS A 74 -14.12 9.00 -5.86
C HIS A 74 -13.76 9.17 -4.37
N PHE A 75 -14.70 9.68 -3.57
CA PHE A 75 -14.50 9.85 -2.13
C PHE A 75 -14.25 8.50 -1.44
N TRP A 76 -15.09 7.50 -1.71
CA TRP A 76 -14.92 6.15 -1.15
C TRP A 76 -13.64 5.47 -1.62
N LEU A 77 -13.25 5.64 -2.89
CA LEU A 77 -11.97 5.13 -3.41
C LEU A 77 -10.78 5.80 -2.71
N SER A 78 -10.82 7.12 -2.51
CA SER A 78 -9.79 7.86 -1.78
C SER A 78 -9.70 7.45 -0.31
N VAL A 79 -10.85 7.20 0.36
CA VAL A 79 -10.90 6.68 1.73
C VAL A 79 -10.29 5.27 1.79
N ALA A 80 -10.68 4.37 0.89
CA ALA A 80 -10.14 3.02 0.82
C ALA A 80 -8.63 3.05 0.55
N ALA A 81 -8.16 3.85 -0.39
CA ALA A 81 -6.74 4.00 -0.72
C ALA A 81 -5.95 4.52 0.49
N SER A 82 -6.49 5.49 1.22
CA SER A 82 -5.90 6.02 2.44
C SER A 82 -5.78 4.96 3.53
N LEU A 83 -6.85 4.19 3.78
CA LEU A 83 -6.84 3.13 4.78
C LEU A 83 -5.83 2.03 4.46
N VAL A 84 -5.79 1.56 3.20
CA VAL A 84 -4.80 0.57 2.75
C VAL A 84 -3.39 1.13 2.86
N THR A 85 -3.20 2.44 2.62
CA THR A 85 -1.88 3.09 2.76
C THR A 85 -1.41 3.02 4.21
N VAL A 86 -2.29 3.32 5.17
CA VAL A 86 -1.97 3.21 6.60
C VAL A 86 -1.61 1.77 6.97
N ILE A 87 -2.37 0.78 6.49
CA ILE A 87 -2.09 -0.64 6.73
C ILE A 87 -0.73 -1.05 6.14
N HIS A 88 -0.43 -0.61 4.93
CA HIS A 88 0.86 -0.87 4.28
C HIS A 88 2.02 -0.30 5.08
N ILE A 89 1.93 0.96 5.49
CA ILE A 89 2.93 1.60 6.36
C ILE A 89 3.07 0.84 7.68
N ALA A 90 1.98 0.37 8.28
CA ALA A 90 2.03 -0.42 9.51
C ALA A 90 2.75 -1.77 9.33
N ILE A 91 2.54 -2.45 8.20
CA ILE A 91 3.21 -3.73 7.87
C ILE A 91 4.70 -3.52 7.55
N ASP A 92 5.03 -2.41 6.91
CA ASP A 92 6.40 -2.01 6.57
C ASP A 92 7.08 -1.16 7.64
N TRP A 93 6.41 -0.92 8.77
CA TRP A 93 6.87 -0.12 9.90
C TRP A 93 8.24 -0.58 10.44
N LYS A 94 8.51 -1.89 10.42
CA LYS A 94 9.82 -2.44 10.82
C LYS A 94 10.96 -2.05 9.88
N ALA A 95 10.70 -1.96 8.58
CA ALA A 95 11.69 -1.51 7.60
C ALA A 95 11.89 0.00 7.70
N LEU A 96 10.81 0.77 7.88
CA LEU A 96 10.88 2.21 8.10
C LEU A 96 11.64 2.58 9.36
N THR A 97 11.36 1.93 10.49
CA THR A 97 12.07 2.19 11.75
C THR A 97 13.56 1.83 11.63
N ALA A 98 13.90 0.77 10.90
CA ALA A 98 15.29 0.42 10.61
C ALA A 98 15.99 1.48 9.74
N CYS A 99 15.32 1.98 8.71
CA CYS A 99 15.83 3.03 7.83
C CYS A 99 16.00 4.37 8.56
N VAL A 100 15.02 4.77 9.37
CA VAL A 100 15.08 5.98 10.21
C VAL A 100 16.19 5.87 11.25
N ARG A 101 16.35 4.70 11.90
CA ARG A 101 17.48 4.44 12.79
C ARG A 101 18.82 4.52 12.07
N PHE A 102 18.91 4.06 10.83
CA PHE A 102 20.12 4.16 10.03
C PHE A 102 20.46 5.62 9.69
N LEU A 103 19.47 6.40 9.21
CA LEU A 103 19.63 7.82 8.89
C LEU A 103 20.05 8.65 10.12
N THR A 104 19.36 8.48 11.25
CA THR A 104 19.71 9.17 12.51
C THR A 104 21.03 8.67 13.12
N SER A 105 21.48 7.46 12.79
CA SER A 105 22.79 6.96 13.18
C SER A 105 23.91 7.56 12.34
N VAL A 106 23.68 7.79 11.05
CA VAL A 106 24.66 8.41 10.13
C VAL A 106 25.00 9.84 10.56
N GLU A 107 24.03 10.59 11.05
CA GLU A 107 24.23 11.99 11.46
C GLU A 107 25.10 12.12 12.72
N ARG A 108 25.08 11.12 13.61
CA ARG A 108 25.97 11.07 14.79
C ARG A 108 27.44 10.81 14.45
N THR A 109 27.74 10.32 13.25
CA THR A 109 29.12 10.09 12.80
C THR A 109 29.75 11.27 12.06
N SER A 110 29.03 12.38 11.86
CA SER A 110 29.52 13.57 11.16
C SER A 110 29.74 14.81 12.04
N THR A 111 29.65 14.67 13.36
CA THR A 111 30.05 15.73 14.30
C THR A 111 31.45 15.41 14.86
N PRO A 112 32.49 16.19 14.51
CA PRO A 112 33.85 16.05 15.06
C PRO A 112 33.94 16.49 16.52
#